data_AF-A0A952EA95-F1
#
_entry.id   AF-A0A952EA95-F1
#
_cell.length_a   1.000
_cell.length_b   1.000
_cell.length_c   1.000
_cell.angle_alpha   90.00
_cell.angle_beta   90.00
_cell.angle_gamma   90.00
#
_symmetry.space_group_name_H-M   'P 1'
#
loop_
_entity.id
_entity.type
_entity.pdbx_description
1 polymer ?
#
loop_
_entity_poly.entity_id
_entity_poly.type
_entity_poly.pdbx_seq_one_letter_code
_entity_poly.pdbx_strand_id
1 'polypeptide(L)'
;MRKIAQKFSFLIPVITFAVIMVFMAGCAKKTEKNKAIALRVFEEVWNQGNLDVIDEIYAIDYVGHMPGSPDLQGTEGFKQFVTMQLTAFPDNQFT
;
A
#
# COMPACT_ATOMS: atom_id res chain seq x y z
N MET A 1 4.37 41.33 -32.88
CA MET A 1 3.36 40.31 -32.57
C MET A 1 3.82 38.86 -32.83
N ARG A 2 4.47 38.56 -33.98
CA ARG A 2 4.95 37.21 -34.35
C ARG A 2 5.89 36.50 -33.35
N LYS A 3 6.78 37.25 -32.67
CA LYS A 3 7.78 36.69 -31.72
C LYS A 3 7.19 36.22 -30.38
N ILE A 4 6.04 36.77 -29.96
CA ILE A 4 5.39 36.41 -28.69
C ILE A 4 4.58 35.12 -28.87
N ALA A 5 3.81 35.01 -29.96
CA ALA A 5 3.08 33.79 -30.31
C ALA A 5 4.02 32.58 -30.53
N GLN A 6 5.20 32.79 -31.12
CA GLN A 6 6.21 31.74 -31.29
C GLN A 6 6.76 31.24 -29.94
N LYS A 7 7.01 32.14 -28.97
CA LYS A 7 7.43 31.74 -27.61
C LYS A 7 6.38 30.90 -26.91
N PHE A 8 5.08 31.22 -27.04
CA PHE A 8 4.00 30.41 -26.48
C PHE A 8 3.86 29.04 -27.17
N SER A 9 4.10 28.97 -28.47
CA SER A 9 4.11 27.69 -29.22
C SER A 9 5.19 26.72 -28.75
N PHE A 10 6.30 27.20 -28.19
CA PHE A 10 7.36 26.37 -27.60
C PHE A 10 7.16 26.14 -26.09
N LEU A 11 6.55 27.08 -25.37
CA LEU A 11 6.36 26.96 -23.92
C LEU A 11 5.28 25.96 -23.54
N ILE A 12 4.18 25.89 -24.29
CA ILE A 12 3.05 25.00 -24.02
C ILE A 12 3.47 23.51 -23.99
N PRO A 13 4.19 22.95 -24.99
CA PRO A 13 4.60 21.54 -24.95
C PRO A 13 5.58 21.22 -23.82
N VAL A 14 6.44 22.17 -23.43
CA VAL A 14 7.37 22.00 -22.30
C VAL A 14 6.60 21.95 -20.98
N ILE A 15 5.62 22.83 -20.81
CA ILE A 15 4.76 22.86 -19.61
C ILE A 15 3.92 21.59 -19.53
N THR A 16 3.30 21.13 -20.62
CA THR A 16 2.51 19.90 -20.61
C THR A 16 3.38 18.67 -20.34
N PHE A 17 4.58 18.59 -20.92
CA PHE A 17 5.52 17.51 -20.63
C PHE A 17 5.96 17.50 -19.16
N ALA A 18 6.28 18.67 -18.59
CA ALA A 18 6.62 18.79 -17.18
C ALA A 18 5.44 18.38 -16.26
N VAL A 19 4.22 18.77 -16.59
CA VAL A 19 3.00 18.37 -15.86
C VAL A 19 2.79 16.85 -15.94
N ILE A 20 2.94 16.25 -17.13
CA ILE A 20 2.83 14.80 -17.32
C ILE A 20 3.90 14.06 -16.52
N MET A 21 5.15 14.54 -16.53
CA MET A 21 6.23 13.94 -15.74
C MET A 21 5.95 13.97 -14.24
N VAL A 22 5.50 15.12 -13.72
CA VAL A 22 5.14 15.26 -12.29
C VAL A 22 3.99 14.30 -11.92
N PHE A 23 2.98 14.18 -12.78
CA PHE A 23 1.86 13.28 -12.56
C PHE A 23 2.30 11.80 -12.54
N MET A 24 3.09 11.37 -13.52
CA MET A 24 3.57 9.98 -13.59
C MET A 24 4.52 9.63 -12.43
N ALA A 25 5.40 10.54 -12.03
CA ALA A 25 6.26 10.37 -10.86
C ALA A 25 5.45 10.23 -9.56
N GLY A 26 4.36 10.99 -9.42
CA GLY A 26 3.45 10.90 -8.29
C GLY A 26 2.77 9.53 -8.17
N CYS A 27 2.27 8.97 -9.28
CA CYS A 27 1.66 7.64 -9.31
C CYS A 27 2.65 6.53 -8.95
N ALA A 28 3.87 6.57 -9.49
CA ALA A 28 4.91 5.60 -9.16
C ALA A 28 5.25 5.60 -7.65
N LYS A 29 5.41 6.78 -7.06
CA LYS A 29 5.70 6.92 -5.61
C LYS A 29 4.58 6.35 -4.73
N LYS A 30 3.32 6.51 -5.11
CA LYS A 30 2.18 5.95 -4.38
C LYS A 30 2.19 4.42 -4.41
N THR A 31 2.50 3.82 -5.56
CA THR A 31 2.60 2.36 -5.70
C THR A 31 3.71 1.78 -4.83
N GLU A 32 4.89 2.39 -4.82
CA GLU A 32 6.00 1.91 -3.97
C GLU A 32 5.69 2.03 -2.48
N LYS A 33 4.98 3.10 -2.06
CA LYS A 33 4.49 3.21 -0.69
C LYS A 33 3.52 2.08 -0.34
N ASN A 34 2.56 1.76 -1.22
CA ASN A 34 1.59 0.69 -0.98
C ASN A 34 2.28 -0.68 -0.89
N LYS A 35 3.26 -0.94 -1.77
CA LYS A 35 4.07 -2.17 -1.71
C LYS A 35 4.84 -2.28 -0.41
N ALA A 36 5.47 -1.19 0.05
CA ALA A 36 6.18 -1.16 1.31
C ALA A 36 5.26 -1.52 2.48
N ILE A 37 4.04 -0.97 2.52
CA ILE A 37 3.04 -1.32 3.56
C ILE A 37 2.66 -2.81 3.47
N ALA A 38 2.42 -3.34 2.27
CA ALA A 38 2.07 -4.75 2.12
C ALA A 38 3.21 -5.69 2.60
N LEU A 39 4.47 -5.34 2.32
CA LEU A 39 5.63 -6.10 2.76
C LEU A 39 5.82 -6.05 4.29
N ARG A 40 5.51 -4.92 4.93
CA ARG A 40 5.55 -4.80 6.41
C ARG A 40 4.66 -5.83 7.09
N VAL A 41 3.51 -6.19 6.50
CA VAL A 41 2.61 -7.20 7.09
C VAL A 41 3.30 -8.56 7.17
N PHE A 42 4.01 -8.99 6.12
CA PHE A 42 4.74 -10.26 6.16
C PHE A 42 5.88 -10.26 7.17
N GLU A 43 6.63 -9.16 7.23
CA GLU A 43 7.77 -9.08 8.13
C GLU A 43 7.38 -8.87 9.60
N GLU A 44 6.58 -7.83 9.89
CA GLU A 44 6.30 -7.44 11.27
C GLU A 44 5.14 -8.26 11.87
N VAL A 45 4.07 -8.51 11.12
CA VAL A 45 2.90 -9.23 11.65
C VAL A 45 3.14 -10.74 11.61
N TRP A 46 3.54 -11.29 10.47
CA TRP A 46 3.63 -12.73 10.30
C TRP A 46 4.94 -13.34 10.78
N ASN A 47 6.10 -12.76 10.43
CA ASN A 47 7.40 -13.32 10.84
C ASN A 47 7.74 -12.98 12.30
N GLN A 48 7.50 -11.73 12.73
CA GLN A 48 7.84 -11.29 14.09
C GLN A 48 6.69 -11.45 15.08
N GLY A 49 5.47 -11.73 14.62
CA GLY A 49 4.30 -11.88 15.49
C GLY A 49 3.83 -10.58 16.15
N ASN A 50 4.20 -9.43 15.61
CA ASN A 50 3.86 -8.12 16.19
C ASN A 50 2.42 -7.72 15.82
N LEU A 51 1.49 -8.00 16.72
CA LEU A 51 0.06 -7.72 16.52
C LEU A 51 -0.30 -6.23 16.57
N ASP A 52 0.52 -5.39 17.20
CA ASP A 52 0.22 -3.95 17.32
C ASP A 52 0.27 -3.26 15.95
N VAL A 53 1.11 -3.78 15.04
CA VAL A 53 1.25 -3.28 13.67
C VAL A 53 -0.04 -3.46 12.86
N ILE A 54 -0.91 -4.38 13.25
CA ILE A 54 -2.22 -4.56 12.59
C ILE A 54 -3.06 -3.28 12.72
N ASP A 55 -3.06 -2.61 13.88
CA ASP A 55 -3.82 -1.37 14.09
C ASP A 55 -3.19 -0.17 13.39
N GLU A 56 -1.89 -0.23 13.05
CA GLU A 56 -1.22 0.82 12.27
C GLU A 56 -1.55 0.74 10.78
N ILE A 57 -1.68 -0.48 10.25
CA ILE A 57 -1.77 -0.74 8.82
C ILE A 57 -3.23 -0.81 8.35
N TYR A 58 -4.10 -1.43 9.14
CA TYR A 58 -5.46 -1.73 8.74
C TYR A 58 -6.44 -0.73 9.35
N ALA A 59 -7.50 -0.44 8.59
CA ALA A 59 -8.61 0.34 9.10
C ALA A 59 -9.36 -0.45 10.18
N ILE A 60 -9.98 0.25 11.13
CA ILE A 60 -10.72 -0.38 12.24
C ILE A 60 -11.87 -1.28 11.75
N ASP A 61 -12.42 -0.97 10.58
CA ASP A 61 -13.49 -1.70 9.88
C ASP A 61 -12.96 -2.66 8.80
N TYR A 62 -11.69 -3.09 8.91
CA TYR A 62 -11.07 -4.06 8.02
C TYR A 62 -11.93 -5.32 7.84
N VAL A 63 -12.07 -5.79 6.60
CA VAL A 63 -12.72 -7.05 6.27
C VAL A 63 -11.70 -7.97 5.60
N GLY A 64 -11.40 -9.10 6.24
CA GLY A 64 -10.51 -10.13 5.72
C GLY A 64 -11.30 -11.26 5.08
N HIS A 65 -11.31 -11.34 3.75
CA HIS A 65 -12.03 -12.38 3.02
C HIS A 65 -11.32 -13.73 3.07
N MET A 66 -12.01 -14.74 3.59
CA MET A 66 -11.44 -16.08 3.81
C MET A 66 -12.18 -17.12 2.96
N PRO A 67 -11.53 -17.74 1.95
CA PRO A 67 -12.16 -18.80 1.17
C PRO A 67 -12.61 -19.96 2.07
N GLY A 68 -13.91 -20.28 2.03
CA GLY A 68 -14.48 -21.39 2.80
C GLY A 68 -14.65 -21.12 4.30
N SER A 69 -14.52 -19.88 4.76
CA SER A 69 -14.78 -19.46 6.13
C SER A 69 -15.52 -18.11 6.16
N PRO A 70 -16.16 -17.72 7.27
CA PRO A 70 -16.68 -16.37 7.42
C PRO A 70 -15.56 -15.33 7.31
N ASP A 71 -15.91 -14.12 6.87
CA ASP A 71 -14.99 -12.99 6.80
C ASP A 71 -14.50 -12.58 8.21
N LEU A 72 -13.22 -12.23 8.31
CA LEU A 72 -12.66 -11.59 9.50
C LEU A 72 -13.19 -10.16 9.61
N GLN A 73 -13.61 -9.76 10.81
CA GLN A 73 -14.20 -8.45 11.06
C GLN A 73 -13.29 -7.61 11.96
N GLY A 74 -12.89 -6.45 11.46
CA GLY A 74 -12.03 -5.48 12.13
C GLY A 74 -10.61 -5.97 12.39
N THR A 75 -9.81 -5.08 12.99
CA THR A 75 -8.43 -5.41 13.38
C THR A 75 -8.38 -6.50 14.44
N GLU A 76 -9.34 -6.54 15.36
CA GLU A 76 -9.44 -7.58 16.40
C GLU A 76 -9.70 -8.98 15.82
N GLY A 77 -10.60 -9.11 14.84
CA GLY A 77 -10.82 -10.38 14.16
C GLY A 77 -9.57 -10.86 13.43
N PHE A 78 -8.78 -9.94 12.86
CA PHE A 78 -7.52 -10.29 12.22
C PHE A 78 -6.43 -10.69 13.21
N LYS A 79 -6.27 -9.97 14.33
CA LYS A 79 -5.33 -10.33 15.41
C LYS A 79 -5.59 -11.75 15.92
N GLN A 80 -6.85 -12.08 16.18
CA GLN A 80 -7.24 -13.43 16.62
C GLN A 80 -6.83 -14.51 15.61
N PHE A 81 -7.05 -14.25 14.32
CA PHE A 81 -6.64 -15.15 13.25
C PHE A 81 -5.12 -15.33 13.18
N VAL A 82 -4.35 -14.23 13.24
CA VAL A 82 -2.88 -14.27 13.24
C VAL A 82 -2.37 -15.05 14.46
N THR A 83 -2.88 -14.77 15.66
CA THR A 83 -2.50 -15.51 16.87
C THR A 83 -2.77 -17.01 16.74
N MET A 84 -3.95 -17.38 16.23
CA MET A 84 -4.30 -18.78 16.00
C MET A 84 -3.31 -19.44 15.04
N GLN A 85 -3.00 -18.79 13.91
CA GLN A 85 -2.06 -19.31 12.92
C GLN A 85 -0.65 -19.48 13.47
N LEU A 86 -0.11 -18.48 14.17
CA LEU A 86 1.23 -18.55 14.77
C LEU A 86 1.32 -19.57 15.91
N THR A 87 0.21 -19.83 16.60
CA THR A 87 0.14 -20.91 17.59
C THR A 87 0.16 -22.29 16.93
N ALA A 88 -0.54 -22.44 15.80
CA ALA A 88 -0.60 -23.70 15.06
C ALA A 88 0.71 -24.01 14.30
N PHE A 89 1.40 -22.98 13.81
CA PHE A 89 2.63 -23.06 13.04
C PHE A 89 3.69 -22.13 13.65
N PRO A 90 4.32 -22.54 14.76
CA PRO A 90 5.25 -21.67 15.50
C PRO A 90 6.58 -21.42 14.78
N ASP A 91 6.90 -22.20 13.73
CA ASP A 91 8.08 -22.08 12.87
C ASP A 91 7.79 -21.38 11.54
N ASN A 92 6.61 -20.76 11.40
CA ASN A 92 6.18 -20.10 10.19
C ASN A 92 7.10 -18.93 9.81
N GLN A 93 7.53 -18.89 8.54
CA GLN A 93 8.41 -17.86 8.00
C GLN A 93 8.04 -17.55 6.54
N PHE A 94 7.75 -16.30 6.24
CA PHE A 94 7.49 -15.77 4.91
C PHE A 94 8.73 -15.08 4.33
N THR A 95 8.91 -15.17 2.99
CA THR A 95 10.04 -14.61 2.22
C THR A 95 9.59 -13.67 1.11
#